data_AF-A0A7K9URW9-F1
#
_entry.id   AF-A0A7K9URW9-F1
#
_cell.length_a   1.000
_cell.length_b   1.000
_cell.length_c   1.000
_cell.angle_alpha   90.00
_cell.angle_beta   90.00
_cell.angle_gamma   90.00
#
_symmetry.space_group_name_H-M   'P 1'
#
loop_
_entity.id
_entity.type
_entity.pdbx_description
1 polymer ?
#
loop_
_entity_poly.entity_id
_entity_poly.type
_entity_poly.pdbx_seq_one_letter_code
_entity_poly.pdbx_strand_id
1 'polypeptide(L)'
;YENKYVKFFKSKPELPPGLSPEANAQPSKQPGKAEGGETGLSKAAKRNLKRKEKRKQQQEKGERETDELIQSLEKVSLSASEKTKKIKNLRKKLRQVEELQQRLDSGEIKQPTKEQLEKLGRRKALEEELQDLE
;
A
#
# COMPACT_ATOMS: atom_id res chain seq x y z
N TYR A 1 -29.51 -6.10 14.13
CA TYR A 1 -28.15 -6.38 13.62
C TYR A 1 -27.27 -5.19 13.99
N GLU A 2 -26.25 -5.36 14.84
CA GLU A 2 -25.40 -4.24 15.26
C GLU A 2 -24.18 -4.09 14.34
N ASN A 3 -23.93 -2.85 13.90
CA ASN A 3 -22.86 -2.47 12.99
C ASN A 3 -21.47 -2.77 13.62
N LYS A 4 -20.53 -3.27 12.81
CA LYS A 4 -19.19 -3.70 13.23
C LYS A 4 -18.42 -2.59 13.97
N TYR A 5 -18.64 -1.33 13.60
CA TYR A 5 -18.04 -0.18 14.27
C TYR A 5 -18.49 -0.01 15.72
N VAL A 6 -19.77 -0.23 16.01
CA VAL A 6 -20.31 -0.11 17.38
C VAL A 6 -19.76 -1.23 18.26
N LYS A 7 -19.63 -2.45 17.73
CA LYS A 7 -19.01 -3.59 18.44
C LYS A 7 -17.55 -3.32 18.81
N PHE A 8 -16.76 -2.73 17.91
CA PHE A 8 -15.36 -2.41 18.17
C PHE A 8 -15.20 -1.38 19.29
N PHE A 9 -16.03 -0.34 19.31
CA PHE A 9 -15.97 0.65 20.38
C PHE A 9 -16.40 0.09 21.74
N LYS A 10 -17.40 -0.80 21.78
CA LYS A 10 -17.85 -1.46 23.01
C LYS A 10 -16.86 -2.49 23.55
N SER A 11 -16.02 -3.07 22.70
CA SER A 11 -15.04 -4.09 23.10
C SER A 11 -13.62 -3.57 23.27
N LYS A 12 -13.40 -2.25 23.20
CA LYS A 12 -12.08 -1.67 23.47
C LYS A 12 -11.80 -1.78 24.96
N PRO A 13 -10.69 -2.41 25.40
CA PRO A 13 -10.29 -2.37 26.79
C PRO A 13 -10.04 -0.92 27.19
N GLU A 14 -10.65 -0.51 28.30
CA GLU A 14 -10.55 0.85 28.83
C GLU A 14 -9.10 1.22 29.19
N LEU A 15 -8.33 0.22 29.61
CA LEU A 15 -6.96 0.38 30.05
C LEU A 15 -5.98 -0.21 29.03
N PRO A 16 -4.84 0.44 28.80
CA PRO A 16 -3.80 -0.11 27.94
C PRO A 16 -3.32 -1.46 28.50
N PRO A 17 -2.92 -2.39 27.62
CA PRO A 17 -2.37 -3.67 28.05
C PRO A 17 -1.18 -3.42 28.99
N GLY A 18 -1.29 -3.89 30.23
CA GLY A 18 -0.28 -3.71 31.28
C GLY A 18 -0.73 -2.86 32.47
N LEU A 19 -1.86 -2.14 32.38
CA LEU A 19 -2.47 -1.42 33.50
C LEU A 19 -3.74 -2.18 33.93
N SER A 20 -3.60 -3.11 34.89
CA SER A 20 -4.77 -3.77 35.48
C SER A 20 -5.55 -2.78 36.34
N PRO A 21 -6.89 -2.85 36.41
CA PRO A 21 -7.65 -2.08 37.38
C PRO A 21 -7.15 -2.42 38.78
N GLU A 22 -6.63 -1.40 39.46
CA GLU A 22 -5.87 -1.53 40.71
C GLU A 22 -6.82 -1.89 41.86
N ALA A 23 -6.88 -3.19 42.17
CA ALA A 23 -7.35 -3.65 43.47
C ALA A 23 -6.18 -3.56 44.45
N ASN A 24 -6.20 -2.49 45.24
CA ASN A 24 -5.46 -2.30 46.48
C ASN A 24 -5.37 -3.58 47.34
N ALA A 25 -4.27 -4.35 47.26
CA ALA A 25 -3.79 -5.28 48.30
C ALA A 25 -2.37 -5.82 47.98
N GLN A 26 -1.61 -6.10 49.04
CA GLN A 26 -0.15 -6.27 49.14
C GLN A 26 0.52 -7.52 48.50
N PRO A 27 1.87 -7.54 48.37
CA PRO A 27 2.64 -8.61 47.74
C PRO A 27 3.02 -9.75 48.69
N SER A 28 2.73 -11.01 48.34
CA SER A 28 3.26 -12.20 49.02
C SER A 28 4.25 -12.99 48.14
N LYS A 29 5.45 -13.20 48.67
CA LYS A 29 6.61 -13.94 48.14
C LYS A 29 6.32 -15.44 47.92
N GLN A 30 6.98 -16.10 46.95
CA GLN A 30 7.94 -17.20 47.21
C GLN A 30 8.68 -17.73 45.95
N PRO A 31 9.90 -18.30 46.08
CA PRO A 31 10.82 -18.67 44.99
C PRO A 31 10.93 -20.20 44.74
N GLY A 32 11.25 -20.61 43.51
CA GLY A 32 11.50 -22.01 43.15
C GLY A 32 12.70 -22.15 42.22
N LYS A 33 13.78 -22.73 42.74
CA LYS A 33 15.10 -23.00 42.13
C LYS A 33 15.05 -24.31 41.35
N ALA A 34 15.58 -24.35 40.12
CA ALA A 34 15.96 -25.59 39.44
C ALA A 34 17.18 -25.33 38.55
N GLU A 35 18.34 -25.70 39.07
CA GLU A 35 19.61 -25.92 38.34
C GLU A 35 19.55 -27.32 37.71
N GLY A 36 20.06 -27.46 36.49
CA GLY A 36 20.08 -28.70 35.74
C GLY A 36 20.65 -28.42 34.35
N GLY A 37 21.98 -28.41 34.27
CA GLY A 37 22.73 -28.12 33.06
C GLY A 37 22.60 -29.22 32.02
N GLU A 38 22.54 -28.82 30.75
CA GLU A 38 23.21 -29.49 29.64
C GLU A 38 23.20 -28.57 28.41
N THR A 39 24.40 -28.44 27.85
CA THR A 39 24.76 -27.94 26.52
C THR A 39 23.64 -27.53 25.58
N GLY A 40 23.65 -26.24 25.22
CA GLY A 40 22.90 -25.71 24.08
C GLY A 40 21.81 -24.78 24.54
N LEU A 41 22.13 -23.48 24.47
CA LEU A 41 21.25 -22.31 24.43
C LEU A 41 19.99 -22.43 25.32
N SER A 42 19.91 -21.56 26.33
CA SER A 42 18.75 -21.42 27.22
C SER A 42 17.42 -21.48 26.44
N LYS A 43 16.34 -22.02 27.05
CA LYS A 43 15.02 -22.18 26.40
C LYS A 43 14.58 -20.91 25.63
N ALA A 44 14.95 -19.73 26.15
CA ALA A 44 14.77 -18.43 25.50
C ALA A 44 15.60 -18.24 24.22
N ALA A 45 16.88 -18.60 24.22
CA ALA A 45 17.76 -18.53 23.06
C ALA A 45 17.32 -19.48 21.93
N LYS A 46 16.88 -20.71 22.26
CA LYS A 46 16.24 -21.64 21.30
C LYS A 46 14.96 -21.04 20.70
N ARG A 47 14.12 -20.40 21.53
CA ARG A 47 12.89 -19.74 21.06
C ARG A 47 13.18 -18.53 20.16
N ASN A 48 14.21 -17.74 20.47
CA ASN A 48 14.62 -16.59 19.67
C ASN A 48 15.20 -16.98 18.31
N LEU A 49 15.99 -18.05 18.24
CA LEU A 49 16.48 -18.59 16.95
C LEU A 49 15.31 -18.97 16.04
N LYS A 50 14.35 -19.72 16.59
CA LYS A 50 13.17 -20.17 15.85
C LYS A 50 12.29 -19.01 15.38
N ARG A 51 12.22 -17.92 16.17
CA ARG A 51 11.51 -16.69 15.80
C ARG A 51 12.24 -15.91 14.70
N LYS A 52 13.58 -15.86 14.75
CA LYS A 52 14.41 -15.20 13.73
C LYS A 52 14.35 -15.94 12.39
N GLU A 53 14.36 -17.27 12.42
CA GLU A 53 14.22 -18.12 11.22
C GLU A 53 12.83 -17.99 10.58
N LYS A 54 11.76 -17.99 11.39
CA LYS A 54 10.38 -17.79 10.89
C LYS A 54 10.16 -16.39 10.29
N ARG A 55 10.83 -15.36 10.85
CA ARG A 55 10.80 -14.00 10.29
C ARG A 55 11.55 -13.91 8.97
N LYS A 56 12.68 -14.62 8.81
CA LYS A 56 13.43 -14.69 7.55
C LYS A 56 12.63 -15.37 6.44
N GLN A 57 11.94 -16.48 6.73
CA GLN A 57 11.05 -17.14 5.75
C GLN A 57 9.87 -16.25 5.33
N GLN A 58 9.28 -15.47 6.24
CA GLN A 58 8.22 -14.53 5.85
C GLN A 58 8.74 -13.37 5.00
N GLN A 59 9.97 -12.92 5.25
CA GLN A 59 10.59 -11.85 4.48
C GLN A 59 10.92 -12.32 3.05
N GLU A 60 11.52 -13.50 2.90
CA GLU A 60 11.78 -14.11 1.57
C GLU A 60 10.49 -14.43 0.81
N LYS A 61 9.39 -14.80 1.50
CA LYS A 61 8.09 -15.02 0.85
C LYS A 61 7.47 -13.72 0.35
N GLY A 62 7.53 -12.65 1.14
CA GLY A 62 7.04 -11.33 0.73
C GLY A 62 7.83 -10.74 -0.44
N GLU A 63 9.15 -10.94 -0.46
CA GLU A 63 10.03 -10.46 -1.53
C GLU A 63 9.75 -11.18 -2.87
N ARG A 64 9.54 -12.50 -2.83
CA ARG A 64 9.12 -13.29 -4.01
C ARG A 64 7.73 -12.89 -4.52
N GLU A 65 6.79 -12.63 -3.62
CA GLU A 65 5.45 -12.15 -4.00
C GLU A 65 5.54 -10.77 -4.68
N THR A 66 6.43 -9.87 -4.23
CA THR A 66 6.64 -8.58 -4.88
C THR A 66 7.32 -8.71 -6.24
N ASP A 67 8.32 -9.59 -6.40
CA ASP A 67 8.97 -9.83 -7.67
C ASP A 67 8.00 -10.43 -8.71
N GLU A 68 7.11 -11.33 -8.27
CA GLU A 68 6.10 -11.94 -9.12
C GLU A 68 5.05 -10.91 -9.57
N LEU A 69 4.66 -9.98 -8.68
CA LEU A 69 3.81 -8.85 -9.03
C LEU A 69 4.48 -7.91 -10.05
N ILE A 70 5.75 -7.57 -9.87
CA ILE A 70 6.53 -6.75 -10.83
C ILE A 70 6.59 -7.43 -12.19
N GLN A 71 6.92 -8.73 -12.24
CA GLN A 71 6.99 -9.48 -13.49
C GLN A 71 5.63 -9.59 -14.19
N SER A 72 4.54 -9.72 -13.41
CA SER A 72 3.17 -9.70 -13.96
C SER A 72 2.82 -8.34 -14.57
N LEU A 73 3.22 -7.25 -13.92
CA LEU A 73 2.99 -5.88 -14.38
C LEU A 73 3.77 -5.59 -15.66
N GLU A 74 5.03 -6.00 -15.72
CA GLU A 74 5.86 -5.93 -16.91
C GLU A 74 5.24 -6.70 -18.08
N LYS A 75 4.82 -7.97 -17.86
CA LYS A 75 4.13 -8.76 -18.89
C LYS A 75 2.83 -8.12 -19.38
N VAL A 76 2.03 -7.53 -18.51
CA VAL A 76 0.78 -6.86 -18.89
C VAL A 76 1.07 -5.59 -19.71
N SER A 77 2.08 -4.81 -19.31
CA SER A 77 2.49 -3.58 -20.01
C SER A 77 2.97 -3.82 -21.44
N LEU A 78 3.49 -5.02 -21.74
CA LEU A 78 4.08 -5.36 -23.03
C LEU A 78 3.08 -5.90 -24.06
N SER A 79 1.83 -6.16 -23.67
CA SER A 79 0.87 -6.74 -24.62
C SER A 79 0.44 -5.72 -25.68
N ALA A 80 0.50 -6.11 -26.95
CA ALA A 80 0.12 -5.26 -28.08
C ALA A 80 -1.35 -4.76 -27.98
N SER A 81 -2.21 -5.54 -27.32
CA SER A 81 -3.60 -5.17 -27.02
C SER A 81 -3.69 -3.97 -26.08
N GLU A 82 -2.90 -3.95 -25.00
CA GLU A 82 -2.87 -2.83 -24.06
C GLU A 82 -2.22 -1.58 -24.68
N LYS A 83 -1.15 -1.74 -25.47
CA LYS A 83 -0.58 -0.64 -26.26
C LYS A 83 -1.64 0.00 -27.18
N THR A 84 -2.39 -0.82 -27.90
CA THR A 84 -3.48 -0.35 -28.79
C THR A 84 -4.57 0.40 -28.03
N LYS A 85 -4.97 -0.09 -26.84
CA LYS A 85 -5.95 0.61 -25.98
C LYS A 85 -5.39 1.94 -25.48
N LYS A 86 -4.12 1.96 -25.08
CA LYS A 86 -3.44 3.14 -24.57
C LYS A 86 -3.31 4.22 -25.64
N ILE A 87 -2.87 3.87 -26.85
CA ILE A 87 -2.85 4.77 -28.02
C ILE A 87 -4.25 5.34 -28.29
N LYS A 88 -5.29 4.50 -28.33
CA LYS A 88 -6.68 4.98 -28.53
C LYS A 88 -7.13 5.97 -27.44
N ASN A 89 -6.73 5.74 -26.19
CA ASN A 89 -7.07 6.63 -25.08
C ASN A 89 -6.30 7.96 -25.16
N LEU A 90 -5.01 7.93 -25.50
CA LEU A 90 -4.19 9.13 -25.68
C LEU A 90 -4.73 9.99 -26.84
N ARG A 91 -5.05 9.38 -27.98
CA ARG A 91 -5.72 10.07 -29.11
C ARG A 91 -7.05 10.72 -28.72
N LYS A 92 -7.83 10.08 -27.82
CA LYS A 92 -9.08 10.68 -27.31
C LYS A 92 -8.79 11.88 -26.42
N LYS A 93 -7.82 11.79 -25.52
CA LYS A 93 -7.42 12.91 -24.65
C LYS A 93 -6.89 14.09 -25.47
N LEU A 94 -6.07 13.84 -26.50
CA LEU A 94 -5.58 14.87 -27.40
C LEU A 94 -6.71 15.61 -28.10
N ARG A 95 -7.70 14.89 -28.65
CA ARG A 95 -8.88 15.54 -29.25
C ARG A 95 -9.66 16.41 -28.27
N GLN A 96 -9.84 15.97 -27.02
CA GLN A 96 -10.50 16.77 -25.99
C GLN A 96 -9.70 18.03 -25.65
N VAL A 97 -8.38 17.93 -25.60
CA VAL A 97 -7.48 19.07 -25.37
C VAL A 97 -7.55 20.06 -26.53
N GLU A 98 -7.58 19.58 -27.78
CA GLU A 98 -7.76 20.41 -28.98
C GLU A 98 -9.12 21.11 -29.01
N GLU A 99 -10.19 20.40 -28.65
CA GLU A 99 -11.53 21.00 -28.55
C GLU A 99 -11.57 22.07 -27.45
N LEU A 100 -10.97 21.80 -26.29
CA LEU A 100 -10.83 22.81 -25.22
C LEU A 100 -10.05 24.04 -25.69
N GLN A 101 -8.98 23.84 -26.47
CA GLN A 101 -8.21 24.93 -27.06
C GLN A 101 -9.05 25.72 -28.07
N GLN A 102 -9.78 25.05 -28.97
CA GLN A 102 -10.67 25.71 -29.94
C GLN A 102 -11.75 26.55 -29.26
N ARG A 103 -12.33 26.07 -28.15
CA ARG A 103 -13.33 26.83 -27.37
C ARG A 103 -12.73 28.03 -26.64
N LEU A 104 -11.44 28.00 -26.31
CA LEU A 104 -10.72 29.16 -25.78
C LEU A 104 -10.43 30.17 -26.89
N ASP A 105 -9.96 29.68 -28.04
CA ASP A 105 -9.61 30.52 -29.19
C ASP A 105 -10.86 31.17 -29.81
N SER A 106 -12.01 30.48 -29.80
CA SER A 106 -13.30 31.04 -30.21
C SER A 106 -13.88 32.04 -29.22
N GLY A 107 -13.30 32.15 -28.02
CA GLY A 107 -13.78 33.01 -26.95
C GLY A 107 -15.05 32.50 -26.25
N GLU A 108 -15.47 31.26 -26.52
CA GLU A 108 -16.58 30.59 -25.79
C GLU A 108 -16.22 30.44 -24.30
N ILE A 109 -14.96 30.11 -24.01
CA ILE A 109 -14.41 30.09 -22.65
C ILE A 109 -13.58 31.36 -22.44
N LYS A 110 -14.16 32.35 -21.76
CA LYS A 110 -13.45 33.63 -21.48
C LYS A 110 -12.44 33.54 -20.34
N GLN A 111 -12.66 32.66 -19.36
CA GLN A 111 -11.75 32.41 -18.25
C GLN A 111 -11.55 30.90 -18.07
N PRO A 112 -10.45 30.32 -18.58
CA PRO A 112 -10.16 28.91 -18.36
C PRO A 112 -9.95 28.63 -16.87
N THR A 113 -10.57 27.55 -16.39
CA THR A 113 -10.35 27.07 -15.03
C THR A 113 -8.93 26.52 -14.87
N LYS A 114 -8.43 26.48 -13.63
CA LYS A 114 -7.10 25.93 -13.32
C LYS A 114 -6.92 24.50 -13.87
N GLU A 115 -7.95 23.68 -13.77
CA GLU A 115 -7.94 22.31 -14.30
C GLU A 115 -7.87 22.29 -15.84
N GLN A 116 -8.56 23.21 -16.52
CA GLN A 116 -8.48 23.34 -17.99
C GLN A 116 -7.08 23.76 -18.44
N LEU A 117 -6.46 24.72 -17.74
CA LEU A 117 -5.06 25.11 -18.00
C LEU A 117 -4.10 23.94 -17.80
N GLU A 118 -4.28 23.15 -16.75
CA GLU A 118 -3.48 21.94 -16.55
C GLU A 118 -3.69 20.91 -17.67
N LYS A 119 -4.91 20.72 -18.16
CA LYS A 119 -5.20 19.83 -19.30
C LYS A 119 -4.49 20.29 -20.57
N LEU A 120 -4.52 21.58 -20.86
CA LEU A 120 -3.82 22.18 -22.00
C LEU A 120 -2.29 22.06 -21.84
N GLY A 121 -1.76 22.31 -20.63
CA GLY A 121 -0.34 22.17 -20.34
C GLY A 121 0.19 20.74 -20.47
N ARG A 122 -0.66 19.73 -20.25
CA ARG A 122 -0.31 18.31 -20.44
C ARG A 122 -0.35 17.85 -21.90
N ARG A 123 -0.75 18.70 -22.85
CA ARG A 123 -0.83 18.35 -24.28
C ARG A 123 0.47 17.73 -24.80
N LYS A 124 1.60 18.41 -24.59
CA LYS A 124 2.91 17.96 -25.08
C LYS A 124 3.30 16.59 -24.52
N ALA A 125 3.03 16.35 -23.24
CA ALA A 125 3.30 15.06 -22.61
C ALA A 125 2.42 13.93 -23.18
N LEU A 126 1.16 14.23 -23.55
CA LEU A 126 0.28 13.27 -24.19
C LEU A 126 0.71 12.94 -25.63
N GLU A 127 1.29 13.91 -26.36
CA GLU A 127 1.86 13.71 -27.69
C GLU A 127 3.13 12.84 -27.63
N GLU A 128 4.02 13.13 -26.69
CA GLU A 128 5.26 12.36 -26.46
C GLU A 128 4.94 10.91 -26.05
N GLU A 129 4.05 10.71 -25.08
CA GLU A 129 3.64 9.35 -24.64
C GLU A 129 2.97 8.56 -25.78
N LEU A 130 2.28 9.25 -26.70
CA LEU A 130 1.67 8.60 -27.85
C LEU A 130 2.73 8.20 -28.89
N GLN A 131 3.71 9.06 -29.14
CA GLN A 131 4.82 8.78 -30.05
C GLN A 131 5.69 7.60 -29.55
N ASP A 132 5.91 7.47 -28.25
CA ASP A 132 6.65 6.34 -27.66
C ASP A 132 5.92 4.99 -27.82
N LEU A 133 4.60 5.03 -28.02
CA LEU A 133 3.74 3.85 -28.12
C LEU A 133 3.44 3.44 -29.57
N GLU A 134 3.63 4.33 -30.55
CA GLU A 134 3.48 4.08 -31.99
C GLU A 134 4.73 3.46 -32.62
#